data_AF-A0A1M5KKS8-F1
#
_entry.id   AF-A0A1M5KKS8-F1
#
_cell.length_a   1.000
_cell.length_b   1.000
_cell.length_c   1.000
_cell.angle_alpha   90.00
_cell.angle_beta   90.00
_cell.angle_gamma   90.00
#
_symmetry.space_group_name_H-M   'P 1'
#
loop_
_entity.id
_entity.type
_entity.pdbx_description
1 polymer ?
#
loop_
_entity_poly.entity_id
_entity_poly.type
_entity_poly.pdbx_seq_one_letter_code
_entity_poly.pdbx_strand_id
1 'polypeptide(L)'
;MGIIIKHKKHLYTRLIIWSVVIGFLAFSPLIIGLVGAWISEWQTGEPCHEGNCSWMVLPWLSMFTIPVGGLIFLVFVIIAAVDISSLNNKKEAGTKSE
;
A
#
# COMPACT_ATOMS: atom_id res chain seq x y z
N MET A 1 21.25 -9.52 9.95
CA MET A 1 21.22 -9.48 8.48
C MET A 1 19.97 -8.72 8.10
N GLY A 2 20.02 -7.76 7.16
CA GLY A 2 18.78 -7.12 6.70
C GLY A 2 17.87 -8.14 6.04
N ILE A 3 16.61 -8.19 6.45
CA ILE A 3 15.64 -9.21 6.04
C ILE A 3 15.18 -8.95 4.60
N ILE A 4 15.02 -7.68 4.20
CA ILE A 4 14.52 -7.28 2.88
C ILE A 4 15.50 -6.34 2.15
N ILE A 5 16.27 -5.53 2.87
CA ILE A 5 17.10 -4.48 2.26
C ILE A 5 18.58 -4.65 2.64
N LYS A 6 19.40 -4.96 1.62
CA LYS A 6 20.86 -5.16 1.77
C LYS A 6 21.70 -3.89 1.60
N HIS A 7 21.19 -2.88 0.88
CA HIS A 7 21.93 -1.64 0.58
C HIS A 7 21.05 -0.39 0.73
N LYS A 8 21.63 0.69 1.28
CA LYS A 8 20.93 1.96 1.57
C LYS A 8 20.30 2.63 0.34
N LYS A 9 20.92 2.51 -0.84
CA LYS A 9 20.39 3.11 -2.09
C LYS A 9 19.07 2.49 -2.54
N HIS A 10 18.88 1.20 -2.31
CA HIS A 10 17.64 0.50 -2.68
C HIS A 10 16.55 0.63 -1.61
N LEU A 11 16.88 1.17 -0.44
CA LEU A 11 15.94 1.30 0.68
C LEU A 11 14.81 2.28 0.34
N TYR A 12 15.17 3.51 -0.05
CA TYR A 12 14.20 4.55 -0.37
C TYR A 12 13.31 4.17 -1.56
N THR A 13 13.90 3.64 -2.64
CA THR A 13 13.12 3.24 -3.82
C THR A 13 12.13 2.13 -3.49
N ARG A 14 12.54 1.10 -2.73
CA ARG A 14 11.64 0.01 -2.33
C ARG A 14 10.57 0.47 -1.36
N LEU A 15 10.90 1.34 -0.41
CA LEU A 15 9.94 1.91 0.54
C LEU A 15 8.81 2.64 -0.19
N ILE A 16 9.16 3.52 -1.13
CA ILE A 16 8.16 4.29 -1.89
C ILE A 16 7.31 3.34 -2.75
N ILE A 17 7.92 2.43 -3.50
CA ILE A 17 7.19 1.49 -4.37
C ILE A 17 6.21 0.64 -3.56
N TRP A 18 6.67 0.01 -2.48
CA TRP A 18 5.80 -0.85 -1.67
C TRP A 18 4.70 -0.07 -0.96
N SER A 19 4.97 1.15 -0.50
CA SER A 19 3.94 2.02 0.09
C SER A 19 2.82 2.32 -0.91
N VAL A 20 3.19 2.65 -2.16
CA VAL A 20 2.23 2.91 -3.24
C VAL A 20 1.44 1.65 -3.58
N VAL A 21 2.10 0.50 -3.69
CA VAL A 21 1.43 -0.78 -4.01
C VAL A 21 0.44 -1.16 -2.91
N ILE A 22 0.84 -1.09 -1.64
CA ILE A 22 -0.04 -1.41 -0.51
C ILE A 22 -1.23 -0.46 -0.48
N GLY A 23 -1.00 0.85 -0.65
CA GLY A 23 -2.07 1.83 -0.72
C GLY A 23 -3.03 1.56 -1.87
N PHE A 24 -2.50 1.34 -3.08
CA PHE A 24 -3.32 1.07 -4.26
C PHE A 24 -4.20 -0.17 -4.07
N LEU A 25 -3.65 -1.26 -3.53
CA LEU A 25 -4.40 -2.48 -3.26
C LEU A 25 -5.46 -2.27 -2.17
N ALA A 26 -5.12 -1.57 -1.09
CA ALA A 26 -6.05 -1.28 0.01
C ALA A 26 -7.26 -0.48 -0.44
N PHE A 27 -7.05 0.52 -1.31
CA PHE A 27 -8.10 1.38 -1.86
C PHE A 27 -8.70 0.86 -3.18
N SER A 28 -8.20 -0.25 -3.73
CA SER A 28 -8.64 -0.76 -5.03
C SER A 28 -10.15 -1.01 -5.13
N PRO A 29 -10.87 -1.56 -4.12
CA PRO A 29 -12.31 -1.79 -4.26
C PRO A 29 -13.10 -0.48 -4.34
N LEU A 30 -12.62 0.56 -3.65
CA LEU A 30 -13.22 1.88 -3.67
C LEU A 30 -12.98 2.56 -5.03
N ILE A 31 -11.74 2.52 -5.54
CA ILE A 31 -11.40 3.09 -6.84
C ILE A 31 -12.20 2.40 -7.95
N ILE A 32 -12.19 1.06 -7.99
CA ILE A 32 -12.88 0.28 -9.03
C ILE A 32 -14.39 0.49 -8.93
N GLY A 33 -14.95 0.51 -7.72
CA GLY A 33 -16.38 0.75 -7.50
C GLY A 33 -16.84 2.11 -8.02
N LEU A 34 -16.13 3.18 -7.66
CA LEU A 34 -16.48 4.54 -8.09
C LEU A 34 -16.27 4.76 -9.59
N VAL A 35 -15.16 4.26 -10.15
CA VAL A 35 -14.90 4.38 -11.59
C VAL A 35 -15.91 3.58 -12.41
N GLY A 36 -16.24 2.36 -11.98
CA GLY A 36 -17.23 1.53 -12.67
C GLY A 36 -18.64 2.12 -12.60
N ALA A 37 -19.00 2.71 -11.44
CA ALA A 37 -20.25 3.45 -11.28
C ALA A 37 -20.32 4.63 -12.26
N TRP A 38 -19.28 5.47 -12.28
CA TRP A 38 -19.19 6.63 -13.18
C TRP A 38 -19.27 6.24 -14.66
N ILE A 39 -18.59 5.17 -15.09
CA ILE A 39 -18.69 4.67 -16.47
C ILE A 39 -20.12 4.22 -16.78
N SER A 40 -20.81 3.58 -15.83
CA SER A 40 -22.17 3.08 -16.03
C SER A 40 -23.18 4.23 -16.15
N GLU A 41 -23.04 5.28 -15.33
CA GLU A 41 -23.85 6.50 -15.44
C GLU A 41 -23.63 7.16 -16.80
N TRP A 42 -22.38 7.24 -17.24
CA TRP A 42 -22.03 7.83 -18.52
C TRP A 42 -22.63 7.06 -19.72
N GLN A 43 -22.73 5.73 -19.63
CA GLN A 43 -23.30 4.89 -20.68
C GLN A 43 -24.83 4.85 -20.69
N THR A 44 -25.46 4.84 -19.51
CA THR A 44 -26.91 4.63 -19.39
C THR A 44 -27.70 5.93 -19.27
N GLY A 45 -27.06 7.02 -18.84
CA GLY A 45 -27.72 8.29 -18.53
C GLY A 45 -28.50 8.27 -17.21
N GLU A 46 -28.50 7.15 -16.49
CA GLU A 46 -29.19 6.96 -15.21
C GLU A 46 -28.17 6.98 -14.06
N PRO A 47 -28.51 7.59 -12.91
CA PRO A 47 -27.62 7.62 -11.74
C PRO A 47 -27.42 6.21 -11.15
N CYS A 48 -26.17 5.85 -10.89
CA CYS A 48 -25.76 4.56 -10.34
C CYS A 48 -25.64 4.70 -8.81
N HIS A 49 -26.57 4.05 -8.10
CA HIS A 49 -26.60 4.01 -6.65
C HIS A 49 -26.66 2.57 -6.13
N GLU A 50 -26.58 2.41 -4.80
CA GLU A 50 -26.51 1.10 -4.13
C GLU A 50 -27.67 0.14 -4.47
N GLY A 51 -28.80 0.67 -4.93
CA GLY A 51 -30.01 -0.11 -5.21
C GLY A 51 -30.19 -0.54 -6.66
N ASN A 52 -29.43 0.03 -7.60
CA ASN A 52 -29.61 -0.25 -9.04
C ASN A 52 -28.29 -0.61 -9.76
N CYS A 53 -27.16 -0.62 -9.05
CA CYS A 53 -25.85 -0.69 -9.67
C CYS A 53 -24.86 -1.57 -8.88
N SER A 54 -24.42 -2.66 -9.52
CA SER A 54 -23.52 -3.66 -8.93
C SER A 54 -22.15 -3.08 -8.52
N TRP A 55 -21.71 -2.00 -9.19
CA TRP A 55 -20.44 -1.33 -8.88
C TRP A 55 -20.39 -0.76 -7.47
N MET A 56 -21.53 -0.32 -6.94
CA MET A 56 -21.65 0.26 -5.60
C MET A 56 -21.53 -0.77 -4.47
N VAL A 57 -21.44 -2.07 -4.80
CA VAL A 57 -21.10 -3.12 -3.81
C VAL A 57 -19.60 -3.15 -3.51
N LEU A 58 -18.73 -2.79 -4.45
CA LEU A 58 -17.27 -2.88 -4.27
C LEU A 58 -16.72 -1.95 -3.17
N PRO A 59 -17.19 -0.70 -3.00
CA PRO A 59 -16.77 0.16 -1.91
C PRO A 59 -17.02 -0.45 -0.52
N TRP A 60 -17.99 -1.35 -0.34
CA TRP A 60 -18.20 -2.04 0.94
C TRP A 60 -17.03 -2.94 1.33
N LEU A 61 -16.31 -3.51 0.35
CA LEU A 61 -15.10 -4.28 0.62
C LEU A 61 -13.99 -3.41 1.23
N SER A 62 -14.02 -2.09 1.02
CA SER A 62 -13.04 -1.16 1.59
C SER A 62 -13.03 -1.17 3.13
N MET A 63 -14.16 -1.50 3.77
CA MET A 63 -14.24 -1.69 5.22
C MET A 63 -13.33 -2.80 5.74
N PHE A 64 -12.95 -3.74 4.88
CA PHE A 64 -12.02 -4.82 5.20
C PHE A 64 -10.63 -4.58 4.59
N THR A 65 -10.57 -4.18 3.31
CA THR A 65 -9.29 -4.03 2.61
C THR A 65 -8.46 -2.85 3.14
N ILE A 66 -9.09 -1.77 3.63
CA ILE A 66 -8.37 -0.64 4.22
C ILE A 66 -7.73 -1.05 5.56
N PRO A 67 -8.44 -1.64 6.54
CA PRO A 67 -7.81 -2.11 7.77
C PRO A 67 -6.71 -3.16 7.53
N VAL A 68 -6.96 -4.13 6.64
CA VAL A 68 -5.96 -5.16 6.30
C VAL A 68 -4.74 -4.52 5.62
N GLY A 69 -4.95 -3.60 4.68
CA GLY A 69 -3.88 -2.85 4.03
C GLY A 69 -3.08 -2.00 5.02
N GLY A 70 -3.76 -1.36 5.98
CA GLY A 70 -3.14 -0.62 7.07
C GLY A 70 -2.27 -1.50 7.97
N LEU A 71 -2.74 -2.71 8.29
CA LEU A 71 -1.95 -3.68 9.05
C LEU A 71 -0.71 -4.14 8.28
N ILE A 72 -0.85 -4.47 7.00
CA ILE A 72 0.26 -4.83 6.12
C ILE A 72 1.28 -3.68 6.03
N PHE A 73 0.80 -2.45 5.89
CA PHE A 73 1.63 -1.26 5.86
C PHE A 73 2.40 -1.07 7.17
N LEU A 74 1.75 -1.26 8.31
CA LEU A 74 2.39 -1.17 9.62
C LEU A 74 3.50 -2.21 9.79
N VAL A 75 3.25 -3.46 9.42
CA VAL A 75 4.26 -4.52 9.43
C VAL A 75 5.43 -4.18 8.51
N PHE A 76 5.14 -3.68 7.31
CA PHE A 76 6.16 -3.25 6.36
C PHE A 76 7.06 -2.14 6.93
N VAL A 77 6.48 -1.13 7.58
CA VAL A 77 7.23 -0.03 8.22
C VAL A 77 8.11 -0.54 9.35
N ILE A 78 7.61 -1.46 10.18
CA ILE A 78 8.40 -2.08 11.27
C ILE A 78 9.62 -2.82 10.69
N ILE A 79 9.42 -3.65 9.67
CA ILE A 79 10.52 -4.39 9.03
C ILE A 79 11.54 -3.42 8.44
N ALA A 80 11.08 -2.38 7.76
CA ALA A 80 11.95 -1.36 7.20
C ALA A 80 12.75 -0.63 8.28
N ALA A 81 12.12 -0.27 9.41
CA ALA A 81 12.80 0.38 10.54
C ALA A 81 13.90 -0.52 11.14
N VAL A 82 13.62 -1.81 11.31
CA VAL A 82 14.60 -2.80 11.78
C VAL A 82 15.78 -2.92 10.81
N ASP A 83 15.51 -2.98 9.50
CA ASP A 83 16.55 -3.04 8.47
C ASP A 83 17.42 -1.77 8.46
N ILE A 84 16.83 -0.57 8.63
CA ILE A 84 17.58 0.70 8.74
C ILE A 84 18.50 0.69 9.96
N SER A 85 17.97 0.30 11.13
CA SER A 85 18.75 0.21 12.38
C SER A 85 19.91 -0.78 12.23
N SER A 86 19.69 -1.94 11.63
CA SER A 86 20.76 -2.92 11.36
C SER A 86 21.83 -2.38 10.40
N LEU A 87 21.46 -1.57 9.41
CA LEU A 87 22.41 -0.97 8.46
C LEU A 87 23.25 0.15 9.08
N ASN A 88 22.69 0.91 10.04
CA ASN A 88 23.43 1.95 10.75
C ASN A 88 24.45 1.34 11.72
N ASN A 89 24.07 0.32 12.49
CA ASN A 89 24.99 -0.38 13.41
C ASN A 89 26.20 -1.00 12.69
N LYS A 90 26.01 -1.52 11.47
CA LYS A 90 27.12 -2.04 10.64
C LYS A 90 28.08 -0.97 10.15
N LYS A 91 27.57 0.23 9.85
CA LYS A 91 28.43 1.35 9.42
C LYS A 91 29.35 1.76 10.56
N GLU A 92 28.83 1.87 11.77
CA GLU A 92 29.61 2.24 12.97
C GLU A 92 30.68 1.21 13.34
N ALA A 93 30.39 -0.09 13.17
CA ALA A 93 31.36 -1.16 13.41
C ALA A 93 32.52 -1.15 12.40
N GLY A 94 32.28 -0.80 11.13
CA GLY A 94 33.34 -0.70 10.12
C GLY A 94 34.18 0.57 10.22
N THR A 95 33.66 1.65 10.83
CA THR A 95 34.39 2.91 11.03
C THR A 95 35.29 2.88 12.28
N LYS A 96 35.06 1.95 13.23
CA LYS A 96 35.90 1.80 14.42
C LYS A 96 37.15 0.91 14.21
N SER A 97 37.33 0.36 13.02
CA SER A 97 38.42 -0.57 12.68
C SER A 97 39.49 0.03 11.74
N GLU A 98 39.45 1.34 11.48
CA GLU A 98 40.51 2.11 10.81
C GLU A 98 41.26 2.99 11.81
#